data_AF-A0A953E8R7-F1
#
_entry.id   AF-A0A953E8R7-F1
#
_cell.length_a   1.000
_cell.length_b   1.000
_cell.length_c   1.000
_cell.angle_alpha   90.00
_cell.angle_beta   90.00
_cell.angle_gamma   90.00
#
_symmetry.space_group_name_H-M   'P 1'
#
loop_
_entity.id
_entity.type
_entity.pdbx_description
1 polymer ?
#
loop_
_entity_poly.entity_id
_entity_poly.type
_entity_poly.pdbx_seq_one_letter_code
_entity_poly.pdbx_strand_id
1 'polypeptide(L)'
;STAAHELGHVLFDVPAALGQTARRYRAVTADPAALLDRATAASERRANEFMGALLAPPVPLHLRLLVHARAEGLRTVYAAHHGRQGSRVLAAGNPPDAVAGVVAALAGDFGVSERFIAVRLARYRLLQGGLLP
;
A
#
# COMPACT_ATOMS: atom_id res chain seq x y z
N SER A 1 2.83 13.31 -8.89
CA SER A 1 3.07 13.14 -7.44
C SER A 1 4.56 13.33 -7.21
N THR A 2 4.98 14.55 -6.89
CA THR A 2 6.39 14.92 -6.71
C THR A 2 6.61 15.37 -5.26
N ALA A 3 5.74 16.23 -4.71
CA ALA A 3 5.86 16.70 -3.33
C ALA A 3 5.81 15.61 -2.24
N ALA A 4 4.94 14.60 -2.38
CA ALA A 4 4.87 13.50 -1.41
C ALA A 4 6.08 12.54 -1.51
N HIS A 5 6.68 12.46 -2.69
CA HIS A 5 7.90 11.70 -2.94
C HIS A 5 9.12 12.43 -2.33
N GLU A 6 9.23 13.74 -2.52
CA GLU A 6 10.25 14.61 -1.89
C GLU A 6 10.16 14.59 -0.35
N LEU A 7 8.96 14.63 0.23
CA LEU A 7 8.78 14.51 1.69
C LEU A 7 9.21 13.13 2.23
N GLY A 8 9.01 12.07 1.44
CA GLY A 8 9.50 10.74 1.78
C GLY A 8 11.02 10.71 1.88
N HIS A 9 11.72 11.30 0.90
CA HIS A 9 13.18 11.44 0.95
C HIS A 9 13.63 12.20 2.19
N VAL A 10 13.05 13.38 2.48
CA VAL A 10 13.43 14.17 3.66
C VAL A 10 13.21 13.39 4.97
N LEU A 11 12.10 12.67 5.13
CA LEU A 11 11.82 11.93 6.37
C LEU A 11 12.76 10.73 6.58
N PHE A 12 13.15 10.03 5.51
CA PHE A 12 13.97 8.82 5.59
C PHE A 12 15.47 9.03 5.38
N ASP A 13 15.90 10.15 4.81
CA ASP A 13 17.31 10.45 4.56
C ASP A 13 17.95 11.25 5.72
N VAL A 14 17.15 11.99 6.51
CA VAL A 14 17.65 12.74 7.69
C VAL A 14 18.23 11.85 8.80
N PRO A 15 17.69 10.66 9.13
CA PRO A 15 18.34 9.75 10.08
C PRO A 15 19.70 9.21 9.60
N ALA A 16 19.92 9.11 8.28
CA ALA A 16 21.20 8.70 7.71
C ALA A 16 22.24 9.83 7.73
N ALA A 17 21.80 11.09 7.57
CA ALA A 17 22.66 12.27 7.64
C ALA A 17 23.08 12.67 9.07
N LEU A 18 22.33 12.24 10.10
CA LEU A 18 22.58 12.58 11.51
C LEU A 18 23.43 11.56 12.27
N GLY A 19 24.01 10.56 11.60
CA GLY A 19 24.95 9.61 12.21
C GLY A 19 24.38 8.75 13.35
N GLN A 20 23.07 8.76 13.57
CA GLN A 20 22.44 7.95 14.62
C GLN A 20 22.27 6.52 14.12
N THR A 21 22.90 5.60 14.85
CA THR A 21 23.01 4.17 14.56
C THR A 21 21.65 3.47 14.45
N ALA A 22 21.08 3.46 13.24
CA ALA A 22 20.18 2.40 12.83
C ALA A 22 20.97 1.09 12.91
N ARG A 23 20.53 0.19 13.80
CA ARG A 23 21.11 -1.15 14.04
C ARG A 23 21.62 -1.76 12.73
N ARG A 24 22.95 -1.81 12.59
CA ARG A 24 23.65 -2.45 11.47
C ARG A 24 23.30 -3.95 11.48
N TYR A 25 22.37 -4.36 10.63
CA TYR A 25 22.43 -5.70 10.08
C TYR A 25 23.65 -5.74 9.15
N ARG A 26 24.74 -6.32 9.66
CA ARG A 26 25.97 -6.56 8.89
C ARG A 26 25.68 -7.63 7.84
N ALA A 27 25.16 -7.21 6.69
CA ALA A 27 25.20 -8.04 5.51
C ALA A 27 26.66 -8.10 5.04
N VAL A 28 27.29 -9.27 5.20
CA VAL A 28 28.60 -9.55 4.60
C VAL A 28 28.36 -9.77 3.12
N THR A 29 28.57 -8.74 2.30
CA THR A 29 28.65 -8.89 0.84
C THR A 29 29.99 -8.35 0.37
N ALA A 30 30.64 -9.08 -0.54
CA ALA A 30 32.00 -8.78 -1.00
C ALA A 30 32.10 -7.51 -1.86
N ASP A 31 30.97 -6.97 -2.34
CA ASP A 31 30.92 -5.83 -3.24
C ASP A 31 30.20 -4.62 -2.60
N PRO A 32 30.91 -3.50 -2.36
CA PRO A 32 30.34 -2.24 -1.89
C PRO A 32 29.29 -1.62 -2.83
N ALA A 33 29.41 -1.83 -4.15
CA ALA A 33 28.45 -1.27 -5.12
C ALA A 33 27.08 -1.96 -4.99
N ALA A 34 27.06 -3.28 -4.87
CA ALA A 34 25.84 -4.06 -4.63
C ALA A 34 25.14 -3.72 -3.30
N LEU A 35 25.88 -3.26 -2.27
CA LEU A 35 25.27 -2.75 -1.03
C LEU A 35 24.59 -1.40 -1.23
N LEU A 36 25.23 -0.50 -1.98
CA LEU A 36 24.70 0.83 -2.28
C LEU A 36 23.40 0.69 -3.07
N ASP A 37 23.38 -0.11 -4.13
CA ASP A 37 22.19 -0.36 -4.95
C ASP A 37 21.04 -0.95 -4.13
N ARG A 38 21.35 -1.91 -3.23
CA ARG A 38 20.34 -2.51 -2.35
C ARG A 38 19.79 -1.50 -1.34
N ALA A 39 20.64 -0.63 -0.81
CA ALA A 39 20.24 0.41 0.12
C ALA A 39 19.36 1.47 -0.56
N THR A 40 19.72 1.91 -1.77
CA THR A 40 18.95 2.82 -2.60
C THR A 40 17.58 2.23 -2.94
N ALA A 41 17.54 1.00 -3.46
CA ALA A 41 16.29 0.30 -3.75
C ALA A 41 15.43 0.09 -2.50
N ALA A 42 16.03 -0.09 -1.32
CA ALA A 42 15.29 -0.17 -0.06
C ALA A 42 14.71 1.18 0.36
N SER A 43 15.43 2.29 0.14
CA SER A 43 14.95 3.64 0.43
C SER A 43 13.75 4.00 -0.44
N GLU A 44 13.85 3.78 -1.76
CA GLU A 44 12.75 3.98 -2.70
C GLU A 44 11.52 3.17 -2.33
N ARG A 45 11.68 1.89 -1.95
CA ARG A 45 10.56 1.05 -1.49
C ARG A 45 9.88 1.63 -0.25
N ARG A 46 10.64 2.20 0.70
CA ARG A 46 10.07 2.85 1.90
C ARG A 46 9.36 4.15 1.55
N ALA A 47 9.95 4.98 0.69
CA ALA A 47 9.32 6.21 0.22
C ALA A 47 7.99 5.92 -0.51
N ASN A 48 7.97 4.90 -1.38
CA ASN A 48 6.77 4.45 -2.06
C ASN A 48 5.72 3.88 -1.10
N GLU A 49 6.13 3.25 -0.01
CA GLU A 49 5.20 2.79 1.02
C GLU A 49 4.62 3.93 1.83
N PHE A 50 5.46 4.87 2.24
CA PHE A 50 5.06 6.07 2.97
C PHE A 50 4.10 6.92 2.16
N MET A 51 4.47 7.28 0.92
CA MET A 51 3.59 8.00 -0.01
C MET A 51 2.27 7.25 -0.18
N GLY A 52 2.35 5.93 -0.28
CA GLY A 52 1.20 5.03 -0.28
C GLY A 52 0.22 5.22 0.86
N ALA A 53 0.71 5.04 2.08
CA ALA A 53 -0.06 5.16 3.31
C ALA A 53 -0.49 6.59 3.61
N LEU A 54 0.22 7.59 3.08
CA LEU A 54 -0.15 9.00 3.17
C LEU A 54 -1.32 9.33 2.26
N LEU A 55 -1.26 8.93 0.99
CA LEU A 55 -2.28 9.28 -0.02
C LEU A 55 -3.54 8.41 0.06
N ALA A 56 -3.41 7.15 0.45
CA ALA A 56 -4.55 6.27 0.66
C ALA A 56 -4.36 5.49 1.98
N PRO A 57 -4.62 6.12 3.13
CA PRO A 57 -4.40 5.50 4.42
C PRO A 57 -5.27 4.24 4.59
N PRO A 58 -4.75 3.15 5.18
CA PRO A 58 -5.36 1.83 5.13
C PRO A 58 -6.75 1.77 5.78
N VAL A 59 -6.96 2.43 6.92
CA VAL A 59 -8.25 2.42 7.63
C VAL A 59 -9.32 3.22 6.87
N PRO A 60 -9.09 4.50 6.51
CA PRO A 60 -10.01 5.24 5.64
C PRO A 60 -10.32 4.53 4.33
N LEU A 61 -9.31 3.99 3.63
CA LEU A 61 -9.51 3.28 2.37
C LEU A 61 -10.40 2.06 2.56
N HIS A 62 -10.17 1.29 3.63
CA HIS A 62 -10.99 0.14 3.96
C HIS A 62 -12.44 0.52 4.27
N LEU A 63 -12.67 1.57 5.05
CA LEU A 63 -14.02 2.01 5.38
C LEU A 63 -14.78 2.48 4.13
N ARG A 64 -14.15 3.29 3.27
CA ARG A 64 -14.74 3.74 2.00
C ARG A 64 -15.03 2.57 1.06
N LEU A 65 -14.13 1.58 1.00
CA LEU A 65 -14.35 0.35 0.23
C LEU A 65 -15.63 -0.34 0.67
N LEU A 66 -15.87 -0.49 1.98
CA LEU A 66 -17.07 -1.15 2.49
C LEU A 66 -18.35 -0.34 2.22
N VAL A 67 -18.26 0.99 2.22
CA VAL A 67 -19.40 1.85 1.85
C VAL A 67 -19.80 1.63 0.39
N HIS A 68 -18.84 1.69 -0.54
CA HIS A 68 -19.10 1.47 -1.96
C HIS A 68 -19.52 0.04 -2.26
N ALA A 69 -18.87 -0.96 -1.64
CA ALA A 69 -19.26 -2.35 -1.77
C ALA A 69 -20.72 -2.59 -1.34
N ARG A 70 -21.17 -1.93 -0.26
CA ARG A 70 -22.56 -2.01 0.18
C ARG A 70 -23.52 -1.33 -0.80
N ALA A 71 -23.17 -0.16 -1.32
CA ALA A 71 -24.00 0.56 -2.28
C ALA A 71 -24.21 -0.24 -3.57
N GLU A 72 -23.16 -0.92 -4.03
CA GLU A 72 -23.16 -1.77 -5.23
C GLU A 72 -23.63 -3.22 -4.97
N GLY A 73 -24.04 -3.55 -3.74
CA GLY A 73 -24.49 -4.90 -3.38
C GLY A 73 -23.41 -5.99 -3.49
N LEU A 74 -22.13 -5.62 -3.43
CA LEU A 74 -21.01 -6.55 -3.57
C LEU A 74 -20.86 -7.45 -2.34
N ARG A 75 -20.49 -8.70 -2.61
CA ARG A 75 -20.23 -9.70 -1.57
C ARG A 75 -18.96 -9.33 -0.81
N THR A 76 -19.02 -9.45 0.52
CA THR A 76 -17.86 -9.32 1.42
C THR A 76 -17.68 -10.58 2.25
N VAL A 77 -16.44 -10.89 2.61
CA VAL A 77 -16.10 -11.98 3.53
C VAL A 77 -15.18 -11.49 4.65
N TYR A 78 -15.09 -12.23 5.74
CA TYR A 78 -14.01 -11.99 6.71
C TYR A 78 -12.69 -12.56 6.17
N ALA A 79 -11.64 -11.75 6.21
CA ALA A 79 -10.30 -12.21 5.88
C ALA A 79 -9.83 -13.29 6.85
N ALA A 80 -8.82 -14.08 6.44
CA ALA A 80 -8.23 -15.10 7.30
C ALA A 80 -7.69 -14.50 8.62
N HIS A 81 -7.91 -15.21 9.72
CA HIS A 81 -7.45 -14.83 11.04
C HIS A 81 -5.94 -15.10 11.17
N HIS A 82 -5.14 -14.06 11.36
CA HIS A 82 -3.70 -14.18 11.66
C HIS A 82 -3.41 -13.65 13.07
N GLY A 83 -3.92 -14.36 14.08
CA GLY A 83 -3.76 -13.99 15.50
C GLY A 83 -4.63 -12.81 15.97
N ARG A 84 -5.46 -12.25 15.09
CA ARG A 84 -6.50 -11.24 15.37
C ARG A 84 -7.73 -11.50 14.50
N GLN A 85 -8.87 -10.91 14.86
CA GLN A 85 -10.08 -11.00 14.03
C GLN A 85 -9.79 -10.47 12.62
N GLY A 86 -10.09 -11.27 11.60
CA GLY A 86 -10.00 -10.82 10.21
C GLY A 86 -10.96 -9.67 9.94
N SER A 87 -10.54 -8.67 9.18
CA SER A 87 -11.40 -7.58 8.73
C SER A 87 -12.31 -8.04 7.58
N ARG A 88 -13.47 -7.41 7.39
CA ARG A 88 -14.27 -7.63 6.19
C ARG A 88 -13.53 -7.13 4.95
N VAL A 89 -13.49 -7.93 3.90
CA VAL A 89 -12.84 -7.62 2.62
C VAL A 89 -13.80 -7.93 1.48
N LEU A 90 -13.55 -7.40 0.29
CA LEU A 90 -14.33 -7.78 -0.89
C LEU A 90 -14.10 -9.26 -1.20
N ALA A 91 -15.20 -10.00 -1.41
CA ALA A 91 -15.15 -11.41 -1.75
C ALA A 91 -14.67 -11.63 -3.19
N ALA A 92 -14.04 -12.78 -3.43
CA ALA A 92 -13.74 -13.23 -4.78
C ALA A 92 -15.04 -13.55 -5.55
N GLY A 93 -15.03 -13.32 -6.87
CA GLY A 93 -16.17 -13.60 -7.75
C GLY A 93 -17.31 -12.57 -7.66
N ASN A 94 -17.03 -11.34 -7.23
CA ASN A 94 -17.89 -10.21 -7.58
C ASN A 94 -17.73 -9.89 -9.07
N PRO A 95 -18.75 -9.32 -9.75
CA PRO A 95 -18.64 -8.94 -11.16
C PRO A 95 -17.46 -7.97 -11.37
N PRO A 96 -16.57 -8.22 -12.35
CA PRO A 96 -15.36 -7.43 -12.54
C PRO A 96 -15.67 -5.95 -12.82
N ASP A 97 -16.71 -5.66 -13.60
CA ASP A 97 -17.12 -4.28 -13.92
C ASP A 97 -17.60 -3.53 -12.67
N ALA A 98 -18.31 -4.20 -11.76
CA ALA A 98 -18.76 -3.60 -10.52
C ALA A 98 -17.58 -3.35 -9.55
N VAL A 99 -16.59 -4.25 -9.52
CA VAL A 99 -15.34 -4.02 -8.78
C VAL A 99 -14.56 -2.85 -9.37
N ALA A 100 -14.49 -2.73 -10.70
CA ALA A 100 -13.85 -1.60 -11.38
C ALA A 100 -14.55 -0.27 -11.05
N GLY A 101 -15.90 -0.26 -11.02
CA GLY A 101 -16.68 0.91 -10.59
C GLY A 101 -16.35 1.35 -9.17
N VAL A 102 -16.22 0.39 -8.23
CA VAL A 102 -15.78 0.69 -6.85
C VAL A 102 -14.36 1.24 -6.81
N VAL A 103 -13.43 0.71 -7.62
CA VAL A 103 -12.06 1.24 -7.71
C VAL A 103 -12.05 2.67 -8.25
N ALA A 104 -12.84 2.97 -9.27
CA ALA A 104 -13.00 4.32 -9.81
C ALA A 104 -13.58 5.30 -8.76
N ALA A 105 -14.60 4.88 -8.02
CA ALA A 105 -15.19 5.69 -6.95
C ALA A 105 -14.17 5.98 -5.83
N LEU A 106 -13.38 4.98 -5.42
CA LEU A 106 -12.29 5.17 -4.45
C LEU A 106 -11.18 6.09 -4.99
N ALA A 107 -10.84 5.99 -6.27
CA ALA A 107 -9.85 6.86 -6.90
C ALA A 107 -10.29 8.34 -6.80
N GLY A 108 -11.58 8.59 -7.07
CA GLY A 108 -12.21 9.90 -6.88
C GLY A 108 -12.18 10.38 -5.42
N ASP A 109 -12.58 9.53 -4.47
CA ASP A 109 -12.61 9.86 -3.04
C ASP A 109 -11.23 10.29 -2.48
N PHE A 110 -10.16 9.64 -2.94
CA PHE A 110 -8.80 9.86 -2.46
C PHE A 110 -7.97 10.79 -3.36
N GLY A 111 -8.52 11.26 -4.48
CA GLY A 111 -7.81 12.15 -5.42
C GLY A 111 -6.56 11.52 -6.05
N VAL A 112 -6.59 10.20 -6.29
CA VAL A 112 -5.48 9.43 -6.89
C VAL A 112 -5.96 8.63 -8.08
N SER A 113 -5.06 7.98 -8.83
CA SER A 113 -5.47 7.14 -9.96
C SER A 113 -6.05 5.78 -9.53
N GLU A 114 -6.90 5.19 -10.36
CA GLU A 114 -7.43 3.83 -10.18
C GLU A 114 -6.32 2.79 -9.99
N ARG A 115 -5.25 2.89 -10.79
CA ARG A 115 -4.07 2.03 -10.66
C ARG A 115 -3.42 2.16 -9.28
N PHE A 116 -3.37 3.38 -8.72
CA PHE A 116 -2.84 3.59 -7.38
C PHE A 116 -3.72 2.90 -6.32
N ILE A 117 -5.04 3.06 -6.42
CA ILE A 117 -6.00 2.36 -5.54
C ILE A 117 -5.84 0.85 -5.66
N ALA A 118 -5.79 0.30 -6.87
CA ALA A 118 -5.61 -1.13 -7.10
C ALA A 118 -4.37 -1.70 -6.38
N VAL A 119 -3.23 -1.00 -6.48
CA VAL A 119 -2.00 -1.36 -5.76
C VAL A 119 -2.21 -1.34 -4.24
N ARG A 120 -2.94 -0.35 -3.71
CA ARG A 120 -3.18 -0.22 -2.26
C ARG A 120 -4.16 -1.27 -1.75
N LEU A 121 -5.24 -1.55 -2.48
CA LEU A 121 -6.17 -2.63 -2.14
C LEU A 121 -5.47 -3.99 -2.09
N ALA A 122 -4.60 -4.28 -3.05
CA ALA A 122 -3.79 -5.50 -3.05
C ALA A 122 -2.81 -5.54 -1.88
N ARG A 123 -2.07 -4.44 -1.64
CA ARG A 123 -1.09 -4.35 -0.56
C ARG A 123 -1.71 -4.50 0.83
N TYR A 124 -2.88 -3.91 1.05
CA TYR A 124 -3.63 -4.03 2.30
C TYR A 124 -4.50 -5.30 2.37
N ARG A 125 -4.47 -6.15 1.33
CA ARG A 125 -5.23 -7.40 1.23
C ARG A 125 -6.72 -7.20 1.44
N LEU A 126 -7.27 -6.12 0.86
CA LEU A 126 -8.67 -5.75 0.96
C LEU A 126 -9.58 -6.46 -0.07
N LEU A 127 -8.99 -7.35 -0.86
CA LEU A 127 -9.65 -8.22 -1.83
C LEU A 127 -9.26 -9.67 -1.53
N GLN A 128 -10.24 -10.54 -1.35
CA GLN A 128 -10.02 -11.97 -1.22
C GLN A 128 -9.39 -12.51 -2.52
N GLY A 129 -8.24 -13.17 -2.41
CA GLY A 129 -7.49 -13.68 -3.57
C GLY A 129 -6.62 -12.63 -4.30
N GLY A 130 -6.70 -11.34 -3.92
CA GLY A 130 -5.96 -10.24 -4.54
C GLY A 130 -6.58 -9.71 -5.84
N LEU A 131 -6.03 -8.61 -6.37
CA LEU A 131 -6.19 -8.22 -7.77
C LEU A 131 -5.19 -9.06 -8.56
N LEU A 132 -5.65 -9.98 -9.41
CA LEU A 132 -4.77 -10.60 -10.39
C LEU A 132 -4.25 -9.51 -11.35
N PRO A 133 -2.98 -9.62 -11.82
CA PRO A 133 -2.39 -8.69 -12.78
C PRO A 133 -3.07 -8.76 -14.15
#